data_AF-A0A9W4B307-F1
#
_entry.id   AF-A0A9W4B307-F1
#
_cell.length_a   1.000
_cell.length_b   1.000
_cell.length_c   1.000
_cell.angle_alpha   90.00
_cell.angle_beta   90.00
_cell.angle_gamma   90.00
#
_symmetry.space_group_name_H-M   'P 1'
#
loop_
_entity.id
_entity.type
_entity.pdbx_description
1 polymer ?
#
loop_
_entity_poly.entity_id
_entity_poly.type
_entity_poly.pdbx_seq_one_letter_code
_entity_poly.pdbx_strand_id
1 'polypeptide(L)'
;MSTPPPAGAPAPSAPSAPAATPATEADPCEVNLAAPEIASAVSELPRDPRSNQGWSPEPVAGNYNQCAQLSVVIVKANTNAENPNTRAVMFHLGQFIPSGVPDTYGFNGIDNAVTTGDTVALRYSNGVSGLDSVVRFRWNGNGVELIGNTG
;
A
#
# COMPACT_ATOMS: atom_id res chain seq x y z
N MET A 1 51.18 -56.65 6.44
CA MET A 1 49.97 -57.24 7.05
C MET A 1 48.95 -56.15 7.26
N SER A 2 47.75 -56.36 6.72
CA SER A 2 46.70 -55.38 6.39
C SER A 2 45.84 -54.92 7.57
N THR A 3 45.21 -53.74 7.44
CA THR A 3 43.78 -53.52 7.77
C THR A 3 43.29 -52.19 7.16
N PRO A 4 42.25 -52.20 6.31
CA PRO A 4 41.51 -50.99 5.90
C PRO A 4 40.46 -50.57 6.95
N PRO A 5 40.04 -49.29 6.99
CA PRO A 5 39.03 -48.79 7.93
C PRO A 5 37.60 -49.27 7.58
N PRO A 6 36.69 -49.38 8.57
CA PRO A 6 35.31 -49.78 8.32
C PRO A 6 34.49 -48.66 7.67
N ALA A 7 33.68 -49.05 6.67
CA ALA A 7 32.76 -48.20 5.93
C ALA A 7 31.59 -47.71 6.82
N GLY A 8 31.22 -46.43 6.64
CA GLY A 8 30.19 -45.74 7.41
C GLY A 8 28.77 -46.29 7.19
N ALA A 9 27.96 -46.23 8.25
CA ALA A 9 26.54 -46.57 8.23
C ALA A 9 25.71 -45.48 7.51
N PRO A 10 24.65 -45.85 6.78
CA PRO A 10 23.74 -44.88 6.18
C PRO A 10 22.84 -44.23 7.25
N ALA A 11 22.70 -42.91 7.19
CA ALA A 11 21.81 -42.13 8.05
C ALA A 11 20.33 -42.34 7.66
N PRO A 12 19.38 -42.28 8.63
CA PRO A 12 17.96 -42.42 8.36
C PRO A 12 17.40 -41.20 7.61
N SER A 13 16.61 -41.46 6.57
CA SER A 13 15.93 -40.45 5.76
C SER A 13 14.86 -39.71 6.58
N ALA A 14 14.94 -38.38 6.62
CA ALA A 14 13.91 -37.52 7.23
C ALA A 14 12.64 -37.49 6.36
N PRO A 15 11.44 -37.36 6.97
CA PRO A 15 10.18 -37.28 6.25
C PRO A 15 10.07 -35.97 5.46
N SER A 16 9.62 -36.07 4.22
CA SER A 16 9.36 -34.94 3.32
C SER A 16 8.27 -34.04 3.89
N ALA A 17 8.56 -32.75 4.05
CA ALA A 17 7.57 -31.74 4.43
C ALA A 17 6.46 -31.63 3.36
N PRO A 18 5.20 -31.36 3.75
CA PRO A 18 4.11 -31.23 2.79
C PRO A 18 4.35 -30.04 1.87
N ALA A 19 4.19 -30.26 0.57
CA ALA A 19 4.30 -29.23 -0.45
C ALA A 19 3.29 -28.11 -0.15
N ALA A 20 3.79 -26.89 0.00
CA ALA A 20 2.94 -25.70 -0.02
C ALA A 20 2.16 -25.69 -1.34
N THR A 21 0.83 -25.74 -1.23
CA THR A 21 -0.07 -25.43 -2.34
C THR A 21 0.34 -24.08 -2.94
N PRO A 22 0.46 -23.96 -4.27
CA PRO A 22 0.61 -22.65 -4.88
C PRO A 22 -0.62 -21.84 -4.49
N ALA A 23 -0.41 -20.72 -3.80
CA ALA A 23 -1.45 -19.71 -3.71
C ALA A 23 -1.84 -19.40 -5.16
N THR A 24 -3.14 -19.47 -5.49
CA THR A 24 -3.67 -18.85 -6.69
C THR A 24 -3.03 -17.47 -6.76
N GLU A 25 -2.17 -17.24 -7.76
CA GLU A 25 -1.63 -15.92 -8.04
C GLU A 25 -2.85 -15.03 -8.25
N ALA A 26 -3.18 -14.25 -7.22
CA ALA A 26 -4.16 -13.19 -7.35
C ALA A 26 -3.74 -12.37 -8.56
N ASP A 27 -4.71 -12.00 -9.39
CA ASP A 27 -4.41 -11.27 -10.62
C ASP A 27 -3.59 -10.04 -10.22
N PRO A 28 -2.34 -9.91 -10.71
CA PRO A 28 -1.44 -8.90 -10.18
C PRO A 28 -2.02 -7.50 -10.41
N CYS A 29 -2.90 -7.35 -11.40
CA CYS A 29 -3.55 -6.09 -11.73
C CYS A 29 -4.87 -5.84 -10.99
N GLU A 30 -5.24 -6.66 -10.01
CA GLU A 30 -6.40 -6.39 -9.16
C GLU A 30 -6.06 -5.42 -8.03
N VAL A 31 -7.06 -4.69 -7.54
CA VAL A 31 -6.89 -3.82 -6.39
C VAL A 31 -6.63 -4.65 -5.14
N ASN A 32 -5.46 -4.46 -4.52
CA ASN A 32 -5.06 -5.21 -3.33
C ASN A 32 -4.58 -4.28 -2.21
N LEU A 33 -5.46 -3.99 -1.24
CA LEU A 33 -5.11 -3.16 -0.08
C LEU A 33 -4.31 -3.88 1.01
N ALA A 34 -4.12 -5.19 0.88
CA ALA A 34 -3.30 -6.01 1.78
C ALA A 34 -1.90 -6.29 1.20
N ALA A 35 -1.52 -5.60 0.11
CA ALA A 35 -0.23 -5.78 -0.54
C ALA A 35 0.93 -5.39 0.39
N PRO A 36 1.99 -6.21 0.50
CA PRO A 36 3.13 -5.95 1.39
C PRO A 36 3.90 -4.67 1.03
N GLU A 37 3.80 -4.20 -0.22
CA GLU A 37 4.36 -2.94 -0.70
C GLU A 37 3.74 -1.75 0.04
N ILE A 38 2.47 -1.84 0.45
CA ILE A 38 1.80 -0.79 1.24
C ILE A 38 2.47 -0.69 2.60
N ALA A 39 2.64 -1.80 3.32
CA ALA A 39 3.28 -1.80 4.63
C ALA A 39 4.74 -1.29 4.56
N SER A 40 5.44 -1.61 3.48
CA SER A 40 6.81 -1.15 3.22
C SER A 40 6.84 0.36 3.00
N ALA A 41 6.00 0.88 2.10
CA ALA A 41 5.87 2.31 1.83
C ALA A 41 5.49 3.10 3.09
N VAL A 42 4.55 2.57 3.88
CA VAL A 42 4.11 3.16 5.16
C VAL A 42 5.25 3.26 6.17
N SER A 43 6.14 2.27 6.19
CA SER A 43 7.32 2.25 7.07
C SER A 43 8.40 3.26 6.66
N GLU A 44 8.44 3.63 5.38
CA GLU A 44 9.35 4.67 4.86
C GLU A 44 8.84 6.09 5.11
N LEU A 45 7.55 6.25 5.44
CA LEU A 45 6.98 7.57 5.66
C LEU A 45 7.58 8.25 6.90
N PRO A 46 7.83 9.57 6.86
CA PRO A 46 8.13 10.33 8.05
C PRO A 46 6.95 10.23 9.03
N ARG A 47 7.26 10.30 10.33
CA ARG A 47 6.26 10.32 11.41
C ARG A 47 5.22 11.42 11.18
N ASP A 48 4.00 11.17 11.63
CA ASP A 48 2.92 12.13 11.54
C ASP A 48 3.29 13.44 12.27
N PRO A 49 3.27 14.61 11.61
CA PRO A 49 3.70 15.87 12.22
C PRO A 49 2.78 16.34 13.35
N ARG A 50 1.52 15.87 13.42
CA ARG A 50 0.56 16.28 14.46
C ARG A 50 0.71 15.50 15.76
N SER A 51 0.94 14.19 15.66
CA SER A 51 0.99 13.27 16.80
C SER A 51 2.37 12.66 17.08
N ASN A 52 3.33 12.86 16.17
CA ASN A 52 4.66 12.23 16.16
C ASN A 52 4.62 10.68 16.16
N GLN A 53 3.48 10.10 15.81
CA GLN A 53 3.30 8.65 15.71
C GLN A 53 3.69 8.13 14.33
N GLY A 54 3.98 6.83 14.26
CA GLY A 54 4.05 6.12 12.98
C GLY A 54 2.67 6.04 12.33
N TRP A 55 2.66 5.60 11.08
CA TRP A 55 1.44 5.36 10.31
C TRP A 55 0.98 3.90 10.47
N SER A 56 -0.31 3.66 10.40
CA SER A 56 -0.86 2.30 10.39
C SER A 56 -0.61 1.64 9.02
N PRO A 57 -0.07 0.41 8.96
CA PRO A 57 0.13 -0.30 7.70
C PRO A 57 -1.18 -0.75 7.06
N GLU A 58 -2.28 -0.71 7.81
CA GLU A 58 -3.61 -1.05 7.32
C GLU A 58 -4.30 0.21 6.77
N PRO A 59 -4.49 0.31 5.45
CA PRO A 59 -5.14 1.46 4.85
C PRO A 59 -6.63 1.48 5.15
N VAL A 60 -7.18 2.67 5.40
CA VAL A 60 -8.62 2.86 5.61
C VAL A 60 -9.41 2.94 4.31
N ALA A 61 -8.74 3.28 3.21
CA ALA A 61 -9.29 3.33 1.86
C ALA A 61 -8.14 3.31 0.84
N GLY A 62 -8.44 2.99 -0.42
CA GLY A 62 -7.45 3.05 -1.49
C GLY A 62 -7.86 2.23 -2.72
N ASN A 63 -7.02 2.31 -3.74
CA ASN A 63 -7.12 1.54 -4.99
C ASN A 63 -5.75 0.97 -5.41
N TYR A 64 -4.90 0.61 -4.45
CA TYR A 64 -3.55 0.07 -4.74
C TYR A 64 -3.61 -1.01 -5.81
N ASN A 65 -2.87 -0.80 -6.88
CA ASN A 65 -2.81 -1.68 -8.03
C ASN A 65 -1.42 -1.54 -8.67
N GLN A 66 -0.69 -2.65 -8.75
CA GLN A 66 0.67 -2.66 -9.32
C GLN A 66 0.71 -2.47 -10.84
N CYS A 67 -0.42 -2.63 -11.53
CA CYS A 67 -0.53 -2.39 -12.97
C CYS A 67 -1.06 -0.98 -13.31
N ALA A 68 -1.55 -0.23 -12.33
CA ALA A 68 -2.01 1.14 -12.54
C ALA A 68 -0.83 2.11 -12.60
N GLN A 69 -0.89 3.09 -13.51
CA GLN A 69 0.08 4.18 -13.54
C GLN A 69 0.01 5.03 -12.28
N LEU A 70 -1.16 5.21 -11.69
CA LEU A 70 -1.28 5.88 -10.40
C LEU A 70 -2.29 5.14 -9.54
N SER A 71 -1.83 4.69 -8.39
CA SER A 71 -2.70 4.15 -7.34
C SER A 71 -2.39 4.82 -6.01
N VAL A 72 -3.33 4.71 -5.08
CA VAL A 72 -3.23 5.40 -3.80
C VAL A 72 -3.85 4.56 -2.69
N VAL A 73 -3.30 4.68 -1.50
CA VAL A 73 -3.92 4.21 -0.26
C VAL A 73 -3.93 5.34 0.75
N ILE A 74 -4.93 5.35 1.60
CA ILE A 74 -5.07 6.32 2.68
C ILE A 74 -4.79 5.58 3.96
N VAL A 75 -3.77 6.04 4.68
CA VAL A 75 -3.39 5.51 5.98
C VAL A 75 -3.72 6.51 7.06
N LYS A 76 -3.99 6.01 8.26
CA LYS A 76 -4.21 6.81 9.46
C LYS A 76 -2.99 6.75 10.36
N ALA A 77 -2.76 7.80 11.14
CA ALA A 77 -1.78 7.79 12.22
C ALA A 77 -2.12 6.65 13.20
N ASN A 78 -1.10 5.94 13.68
CA ASN A 78 -1.25 4.82 14.61
C ASN A 78 -1.48 5.35 16.05
N THR A 79 -2.65 5.95 16.27
CA THR A 79 -3.06 6.57 17.53
C THR A 79 -4.51 6.21 17.87
N ASN A 80 -4.87 6.34 19.15
CA ASN A 80 -6.23 6.13 19.67
C ASN A 80 -7.06 7.43 19.66
N ALA A 81 -6.64 8.46 18.92
CA ALA A 81 -7.39 9.70 18.79
C ALA A 81 -8.74 9.45 18.09
N GLU A 82 -9.77 10.20 18.48
CA GLU A 82 -11.10 10.11 17.87
C GLU A 82 -11.08 10.47 16.37
N ASN A 83 -10.22 11.42 16.00
CA ASN A 83 -10.00 11.86 14.62
C ASN A 83 -8.49 11.78 14.31
N PRO A 84 -7.94 10.59 14.04
CA PRO A 84 -6.52 10.44 13.73
C PRO A 84 -6.22 11.17 12.42
N ASN A 85 -5.02 11.75 12.31
CA ASN A 85 -4.59 12.34 11.04
C ASN A 85 -4.50 11.25 9.98
N THR A 86 -4.95 11.54 8.76
CA THR A 86 -4.84 10.64 7.62
C THR A 86 -3.88 11.21 6.58
N ARG A 87 -3.29 10.33 5.79
CA ARG A 87 -2.40 10.70 4.69
C ARG A 87 -2.60 9.77 3.51
N ALA A 88 -2.63 10.32 2.30
CA ALA A 88 -2.61 9.52 1.09
C ALA A 88 -1.17 9.17 0.67
N VAL A 89 -0.94 7.90 0.39
CA VAL A 89 0.32 7.30 -0.03
C VAL A 89 0.14 6.81 -1.45
N MET A 90 0.87 7.39 -2.39
CA MET A 90 0.69 7.15 -3.81
C MET A 90 1.77 6.22 -4.37
N PHE A 91 1.39 5.46 -5.38
CA PHE A 91 2.20 4.46 -6.03
C PHE A 91 2.11 4.59 -7.54
N HIS A 92 3.23 4.41 -8.22
CA HIS A 92 3.33 4.34 -9.67
C HIS A 92 3.75 2.92 -10.05
N LEU A 93 2.88 2.18 -10.75
CA LEU A 93 3.16 0.78 -11.15
C LEU A 93 3.55 -0.09 -9.94
N GLY A 94 2.84 0.08 -8.82
CA GLY A 94 3.09 -0.64 -7.55
C GLY A 94 4.27 -0.12 -6.74
N GLN A 95 5.06 0.81 -7.27
CA GLN A 95 6.20 1.38 -6.56
C GLN A 95 5.81 2.64 -5.81
N PHE A 96 6.22 2.74 -4.54
CA PHE A 96 5.98 3.92 -3.72
C PHE A 96 6.65 5.16 -4.33
N ILE A 97 5.91 6.28 -4.32
CA ILE A 97 6.39 7.58 -4.80
C ILE A 97 6.76 8.45 -3.58
N PRO A 98 8.04 8.53 -3.18
CA PRO A 98 8.44 9.24 -1.95
C PRO A 98 8.46 10.77 -2.11
N SER A 99 8.53 11.29 -3.33
CA SER A 99 8.68 12.71 -3.64
C SER A 99 7.86 13.11 -4.86
N GLY A 100 7.63 14.41 -5.06
CA GLY A 100 6.79 14.88 -6.16
C GLY A 100 5.30 14.57 -5.97
N VAL A 101 4.90 14.27 -4.72
CA VAL A 101 3.51 14.15 -4.29
C VAL A 101 3.20 15.34 -3.37
N PRO A 102 2.13 16.11 -3.61
CA PRO A 102 1.73 17.17 -2.69
C PRO A 102 1.32 16.60 -1.32
N ASP A 103 1.30 17.45 -0.29
CA ASP A 103 0.79 17.05 1.02
C ASP A 103 -0.70 16.70 0.94
N THR A 104 -1.01 15.42 1.15
CA THR A 104 -2.35 14.83 1.00
C THR A 104 -2.93 14.41 2.35
N TYR A 105 -2.82 15.28 3.34
CA TYR A 105 -3.39 15.05 4.66
C TYR A 105 -4.91 15.29 4.69
N GLY A 106 -5.60 14.59 5.58
CA GLY A 106 -7.02 14.83 5.88
C GLY A 106 -8.01 14.11 4.98
N PHE A 107 -7.59 13.58 3.82
CA PHE A 107 -8.46 12.73 3.00
C PHE A 107 -8.75 11.41 3.71
N ASN A 108 -10.00 10.94 3.64
CA ASN A 108 -10.45 9.73 4.34
C ASN A 108 -11.16 8.73 3.42
N GLY A 109 -11.23 9.02 2.12
CA GLY A 109 -11.70 8.08 1.12
C GLY A 109 -11.19 8.41 -0.27
N ILE A 110 -11.58 7.59 -1.23
CA ILE A 110 -11.37 7.85 -2.65
C ILE A 110 -12.71 7.83 -3.38
N ASP A 111 -12.78 8.52 -4.51
CA ASP A 111 -13.90 8.46 -5.43
C ASP A 111 -13.57 7.54 -6.60
N ASN A 112 -14.06 6.30 -6.53
CA ASN A 112 -13.83 5.28 -7.56
C ASN A 112 -14.56 5.59 -8.88
N ALA A 113 -15.56 6.48 -8.90
CA ALA A 113 -16.27 6.83 -10.13
C ALA A 113 -15.41 7.71 -11.05
N VAL A 114 -14.43 8.42 -10.48
CA VAL A 114 -13.58 9.37 -11.21
C VAL A 114 -12.10 8.98 -11.20
N THR A 115 -11.75 7.95 -10.42
CA THR A 115 -10.42 7.36 -10.41
C THR A 115 -10.24 6.46 -11.63
N THR A 116 -9.13 6.65 -12.36
CA THR A 116 -8.73 5.88 -13.55
C THR A 116 -7.35 5.26 -13.34
N GLY A 117 -6.76 4.67 -14.38
CA GLY A 117 -5.43 4.05 -14.30
C GLY A 117 -4.29 5.04 -14.02
N ASP A 118 -4.43 6.32 -14.38
CA ASP A 118 -3.42 7.38 -14.26
C ASP A 118 -3.84 8.53 -13.33
N THR A 119 -5.12 8.56 -12.94
CA THR A 119 -5.72 9.62 -12.13
C THR A 119 -6.36 9.04 -10.87
N VAL A 120 -6.06 9.60 -9.71
CA VAL A 120 -6.70 9.25 -8.43
C VAL A 120 -7.52 10.43 -7.90
N ALA A 121 -8.73 10.15 -7.44
CA ALA A 121 -9.61 11.14 -6.84
C ALA A 121 -9.68 10.91 -5.32
N LEU A 122 -9.01 11.77 -4.56
CA LEU A 122 -9.06 11.75 -3.10
C LEU A 122 -10.30 12.49 -2.61
N ARG A 123 -11.01 11.88 -1.67
CA ARG A 123 -12.22 12.42 -1.06
C ARG A 123 -11.99 12.71 0.41
N TYR A 124 -12.46 13.87 0.83
CA TYR A 124 -12.65 14.22 2.22
C TYR A 124 -14.15 14.28 2.51
N SER A 125 -14.59 13.51 3.50
CA SER A 125 -15.96 13.51 3.98
C SER A 125 -16.00 13.73 5.49
N ASN A 126 -16.83 14.67 5.95
CA ASN A 126 -17.09 14.82 7.39
C ASN A 126 -18.34 14.05 7.85
N GLY A 127 -18.82 13.09 7.05
CA GLY A 127 -20.02 12.29 7.33
C GLY A 127 -21.34 12.99 7.00
N VAL A 128 -21.30 14.24 6.53
CA VAL A 128 -22.47 14.97 6.02
C VAL A 128 -22.60 14.72 4.52
N SER A 129 -23.66 14.04 4.12
CA SER A 129 -23.89 13.70 2.71
C SER A 129 -23.97 14.94 1.83
N GLY A 130 -23.21 14.96 0.72
CA GLY A 130 -23.24 16.04 -0.26
C GLY A 130 -22.30 17.21 0.04
N LEU A 131 -21.54 17.16 1.13
CA LEU A 131 -20.47 18.11 1.45
C LEU A 131 -19.07 17.49 1.29
N ASP A 132 -18.98 16.44 0.49
CA ASP A 132 -17.72 15.77 0.20
C ASP A 132 -16.86 16.65 -0.72
N SER A 133 -15.60 16.87 -0.33
CA SER A 133 -14.63 17.54 -1.20
C SER A 133 -13.80 16.49 -1.93
N VAL A 134 -13.70 16.60 -3.26
CA VAL A 134 -12.97 15.67 -4.11
C VAL A 134 -11.84 16.40 -4.83
N VAL A 135 -10.61 15.96 -4.57
CA VAL A 135 -9.40 16.49 -5.22
C VAL A 135 -8.81 15.42 -6.12
N ARG A 136 -8.57 15.77 -7.37
CA ARG A 136 -8.03 14.87 -8.39
C ARG A 136 -6.56 15.11 -8.62
N PHE A 137 -5.82 14.02 -8.68
CA PHE A 137 -4.39 14.00 -8.93
C PHE A 137 -4.11 13.07 -10.10
N ARG A 138 -3.22 13.47 -11.01
CA ARG A 138 -2.76 12.61 -12.11
C ARG A 138 -1.26 12.40 -12.06
N TRP A 139 -0.81 11.32 -12.68
CA TRP A 139 0.59 11.15 -13.02
C TRP A 139 0.93 11.93 -14.31
N ASN A 140 1.99 12.75 -14.29
CA ASN A 140 2.40 13.53 -15.45
C ASN A 140 3.66 13.00 -16.17
N GLY A 141 4.15 11.82 -15.77
CA GLY A 141 5.38 11.21 -16.30
C GLY A 141 6.60 11.37 -15.38
N ASN A 142 6.61 12.36 -14.48
CA ASN A 142 7.69 12.58 -13.52
C ASN A 142 7.22 12.62 -12.06
N GLY A 143 5.96 12.97 -11.83
CA GLY A 143 5.39 13.08 -10.50
C GLY A 143 3.87 13.18 -10.53
N VAL A 144 3.31 13.46 -9.37
CA VAL A 144 1.87 13.62 -9.19
C VAL A 144 1.52 15.10 -9.26
N GLU A 145 0.56 15.43 -10.10
CA GLU A 145 0.05 16.78 -10.32
C GLU A 145 -1.42 16.88 -9.89
N LEU A 146 -1.79 17.94 -9.18
CA LEU A 146 -3.18 18.25 -8.88
C LEU A 146 -3.84 18.83 -10.13
N ILE A 147 -4.93 18.21 -10.59
CA ILE A 147 -5.60 18.58 -11.86
C ILE A 147 -7.03 19.09 -11.68
N GLY A 148 -7.55 19.10 -10.46
CA GLY A 148 -8.83 19.72 -10.17
C GLY A 148 -9.28 19.47 -8.75
N ASN A 149 -10.09 20.39 -8.24
CA ASN A 149 -10.84 20.23 -7.00
C ASN A 149 -12.32 20.45 -7.31
N THR A 150 -13.19 19.66 -6.69
CA THR A 150 -14.63 19.81 -6.77
C THR A 150 -15.18 19.70 -5.35
N GLY A 151 -15.83 20.76 -4.88
CA GLY A 151 -16.41 20.89 -3.55
C GLY A 151 -17.35 22.08 -3.49
#